data_AF-A0A951WED2-F1
#
_entry.id   AF-A0A951WED2-F1
#
_cell.length_a   1.000
_cell.length_b   1.000
_cell.length_c   1.000
_cell.angle_alpha   90.00
_cell.angle_beta   90.00
_cell.angle_gamma   90.00
#
_symmetry.space_group_name_H-M   'P 1'
#
loop_
_entity.id
_entity.type
_entity.pdbx_description
1 polymer ?
#
loop_
_entity_poly.entity_id
_entity_poly.type
_entity_poly.pdbx_seq_one_letter_code
_entity_poly.pdbx_strand_id
1 'polypeptide(L)'
;MNNVTDNKLLFSDENFLAQLEESEYETGFYRVQFYSNGGRPSATPTDTIETYFYYPSGGTFRDKNFNIVEYYPRFDITRGFKPPHLREK
;
A
#
# COMPACT_ATOMS: atom_id res chain seq x y z
N MET A 1 -25.97 -7.80 1.90
CA MET A 1 -24.76 -7.82 2.74
C MET A 1 -23.59 -7.60 1.78
N ASN A 2 -23.23 -6.35 1.51
CA ASN A 2 -22.18 -6.03 0.55
C ASN A 2 -20.88 -5.82 1.33
N ASN A 3 -19.88 -6.59 0.93
CA ASN A 3 -18.64 -6.90 1.64
C ASN A 3 -17.86 -5.64 2.03
N VAL A 4 -17.61 -5.48 3.34
CA VAL A 4 -16.68 -4.48 3.89
C VAL A 4 -15.26 -4.66 3.31
N THR A 5 -14.95 -5.85 2.80
CA THR A 5 -13.66 -6.19 2.16
C THR A 5 -13.45 -5.55 0.79
N ASP A 6 -14.52 -5.29 0.01
CA ASP A 6 -14.38 -4.73 -1.35
C ASP A 6 -13.92 -3.26 -1.34
N ASN A 7 -14.23 -2.51 -0.28
CA ASN A 7 -13.89 -1.10 -0.20
C ASN A 7 -12.38 -0.87 0.06
N LYS A 8 -11.72 -1.75 0.82
CA LYS A 8 -10.28 -1.61 1.14
C LYS A 8 -9.36 -1.74 -0.06
N LEU A 9 -9.84 -2.31 -1.16
CA LEU A 9 -9.09 -2.51 -2.39
C LEU A 9 -9.04 -1.25 -3.28
N LEU A 10 -9.80 -0.20 -2.96
CA LEU A 10 -9.68 1.09 -3.62
C LEU A 10 -8.47 1.85 -3.05
N PHE A 11 -7.61 2.37 -3.91
CA PHE A 11 -6.47 3.14 -3.45
C PHE A 11 -6.91 4.50 -2.89
N SER A 12 -6.78 4.64 -1.58
CA SER A 12 -6.93 5.88 -0.82
C SER A 12 -5.96 5.84 0.36
N ASP A 13 -5.67 7.01 0.95
CA ASP A 13 -4.79 7.07 2.12
C ASP A 13 -5.37 6.26 3.29
N GLU A 14 -6.68 6.35 3.53
CA GLU A 14 -7.37 5.59 4.57
C GLU A 14 -7.23 4.08 4.36
N ASN A 15 -7.53 3.60 3.15
CA ASN A 15 -7.47 2.16 2.85
C ASN A 15 -6.04 1.64 2.88
N PHE A 16 -5.08 2.43 2.40
CA PHE A 16 -3.68 2.08 2.50
C PHE A 16 -3.21 1.95 3.95
N LEU A 17 -3.51 2.94 4.79
CA LEU A 17 -3.16 2.89 6.20
C LEU A 17 -3.86 1.70 6.89
N ALA A 18 -5.13 1.46 6.60
CA ALA A 18 -5.88 0.32 7.15
C ALA A 18 -5.26 -1.02 6.75
N GLN A 19 -4.79 -1.17 5.51
CA GLN A 19 -4.05 -2.37 5.10
C GLN A 19 -2.68 -2.47 5.78
N LEU A 20 -1.98 -1.36 6.02
CA LEU A 20 -0.71 -1.39 6.76
C LEU A 20 -0.89 -1.88 8.20
N GLU A 21 -1.97 -1.50 8.89
CA GLU A 21 -2.25 -1.99 10.25
C GLU A 21 -2.44 -3.50 10.31
N GLU A 22 -2.96 -4.10 9.23
CA GLU A 22 -3.27 -5.53 9.14
C GLU A 22 -2.16 -6.34 8.47
N SER A 23 -1.18 -5.68 7.86
CA SER A 23 -0.10 -6.30 7.09
C SER A 23 1.14 -6.52 7.96
N GLU A 24 1.76 -7.68 7.82
CA GLU A 24 3.03 -7.97 8.48
C GLU A 24 4.17 -7.20 7.78
N TYR A 25 5.05 -6.62 8.58
CA TYR A 25 6.27 -5.98 8.08
C TYR A 25 7.35 -7.04 7.85
N GLU A 26 7.78 -7.19 6.61
CA GLU A 26 8.74 -8.21 6.19
C GLU A 26 9.91 -7.57 5.44
N THR A 27 11.15 -7.84 5.88
CA THR A 27 12.38 -7.52 5.13
C THR A 27 12.39 -6.13 4.46
N GLY A 28 11.90 -5.09 5.14
CA GLY A 28 11.88 -3.72 4.62
C GLY A 28 10.59 -3.24 3.97
N PHE A 29 9.56 -4.10 3.83
CA PHE A 29 8.32 -3.74 3.13
C PHE A 29 7.05 -4.28 3.81
N TYR A 30 5.91 -3.74 3.38
CA TYR A 30 4.57 -4.30 3.61
C TYR A 30 3.96 -4.78 2.30
N ARG A 31 3.13 -5.81 2.35
CA ARG A 31 2.28 -6.18 1.22
C ARG A 31 0.92 -5.50 1.35
N VAL A 32 0.49 -4.85 0.28
CA VAL A 32 -0.84 -4.23 0.17
C VAL A 32 -1.43 -4.59 -1.19
N GLN A 33 -2.76 -4.58 -1.31
CA GLN A 33 -3.48 -4.95 -2.52
C GLN A 33 -4.46 -3.86 -2.91
N PHE A 34 -4.44 -3.47 -4.19
CA PHE A 34 -5.40 -2.51 -4.73
C PHE A 34 -5.85 -2.91 -6.11
N TYR A 35 -7.03 -2.43 -6.51
CA TYR A 35 -7.38 -2.34 -7.91
C TYR A 35 -6.24 -1.65 -8.68
N SER A 36 -5.98 -2.12 -9.89
CA SER A 36 -4.89 -1.66 -10.73
C SER A 36 -5.41 -1.11 -12.04
N ASN A 37 -4.87 0.02 -12.47
CA ASN A 37 -5.05 0.52 -13.82
C ASN A 37 -3.68 0.71 -14.47
N GLY A 38 -3.28 -0.22 -15.32
CA GLY A 38 -1.97 -0.19 -15.97
C GLY A 38 -0.80 -0.34 -14.99
N GLY A 39 -0.95 -1.18 -13.96
CA GLY A 39 0.09 -1.43 -12.95
C GLY A 39 0.16 -0.41 -11.83
N ARG A 40 -0.74 0.59 -11.81
CA ARG A 40 -0.82 1.62 -10.75
C ARG A 40 -2.05 1.41 -9.88
N PRO A 41 -1.95 1.64 -8.56
CA PRO A 41 -3.11 1.58 -7.66
C PRO A 41 -4.22 2.52 -8.13
N SER A 42 -5.46 2.02 -8.14
CA SER A 42 -6.64 2.71 -8.66
C SER A 42 -7.62 3.07 -7.55
N ALA A 43 -8.10 4.32 -7.57
CA ALA A 43 -9.15 4.80 -6.67
C ALA A 43 -10.57 4.38 -7.10
N THR A 44 -10.71 3.72 -8.26
CA THR A 44 -11.96 3.15 -8.76
C THR A 44 -11.81 1.64 -8.98
N PRO A 45 -12.90 0.85 -8.87
CA PRO A 45 -12.87 -0.56 -9.22
C PRO A 45 -12.38 -0.77 -10.66
N THR A 46 -11.64 -1.84 -10.88
CA THR A 46 -11.15 -2.28 -12.19
C THR A 46 -11.22 -3.81 -12.25
N ASP A 47 -10.94 -4.40 -13.42
CA ASP A 47 -10.94 -5.85 -13.58
C ASP A 47 -9.70 -6.54 -12.96
N THR A 48 -8.71 -5.75 -12.52
CA THR A 48 -7.43 -6.25 -12.03
C THR A 48 -7.14 -5.77 -10.62
N ILE A 49 -6.74 -6.69 -9.74
CA ILE A 49 -6.18 -6.38 -8.43
C ILE A 49 -4.72 -6.81 -8.45
N GLU A 50 -3.84 -5.93 -7.98
CA GLU A 50 -2.41 -6.22 -7.89
C GLU A 50 -1.93 -6.12 -6.44
N THR A 51 -0.88 -6.89 -6.15
CA THR A 51 -0.14 -6.78 -4.89
C THR A 51 1.05 -5.87 -5.09
N TYR A 52 1.19 -4.90 -4.21
CA TYR A 52 2.30 -3.95 -4.18
C TYR A 52 3.17 -4.22 -2.95
N PHE A 53 4.47 -4.07 -3.15
CA PHE A 53 5.49 -4.15 -2.11
C PHE A 53 5.83 -2.71 -1.72
N TYR A 54 5.24 -2.25 -0.63
CA TYR A 54 5.44 -0.89 -0.14
C TYR A 54 6.66 -0.84 0.78
N TYR A 55 7.67 -0.06 0.38
CA TYR A 55 8.87 0.20 1.15
C TYR A 55 8.73 1.55 1.89
N PRO A 56 8.58 1.56 3.22
CA PRO A 56 8.43 2.79 4.00
C PRO A 56 9.68 3.68 3.92
N SER A 57 10.87 3.06 3.84
CA SER A 57 12.11 3.75 3.50
C SER A 57 12.04 4.24 2.06
N GLY A 58 11.72 5.52 1.88
CA GLY A 58 11.51 6.12 0.56
C GLY A 58 10.08 6.04 0.04
N GLY A 59 9.09 5.67 0.86
CA GLY A 59 7.67 5.78 0.52
C GLY A 59 7.26 5.19 -0.83
N THR A 60 7.84 4.07 -1.26
CA THR A 60 7.78 3.60 -2.65
C THR A 60 6.95 2.34 -2.79
N PHE A 61 6.08 2.27 -3.81
CA PHE A 61 5.42 1.04 -4.23
C PHE A 61 6.22 0.34 -5.31
N ARG A 62 6.34 -0.97 -5.19
CA ARG A 62 6.94 -1.82 -6.22
C ARG A 62 5.99 -2.93 -6.66
N ASP A 63 6.15 -3.35 -7.92
CA ASP A 63 5.43 -4.49 -8.47
C ASP A 63 6.08 -5.83 -8.04
N LYS A 64 5.50 -6.95 -8.49
CA LYS A 64 6.03 -8.30 -8.27
C LYS A 64 7.43 -8.57 -8.84
N ASN A 65 7.88 -7.73 -9.77
CA ASN A 65 9.21 -7.80 -10.37
C ASN A 65 10.18 -6.80 -9.69
N PHE A 66 9.76 -6.18 -8.58
CA PHE A 66 10.49 -5.16 -7.84
C PHE A 66 10.81 -3.88 -8.63
N ASN A 67 10.08 -3.62 -9.72
CA ASN A 67 10.13 -2.33 -10.40
C ASN A 67 9.38 -1.29 -9.59
N ILE A 68 9.87 -0.05 -9.60
CA ILE A 68 9.19 1.07 -8.95
C ILE A 68 7.95 1.41 -9.76
N VAL A 69 6.79 1.39 -9.09
CA VAL A 69 5.50 1.77 -9.65
C VAL A 69 5.26 3.26 -9.42
N GLU A 70 5.36 3.69 -8.17
CA GLU A 70 5.03 5.05 -7.76
C GLU A 70 5.73 5.41 -6.44
N TYR A 71 6.01 6.70 -6.25
CA TYR A 71 6.57 7.25 -5.02
C TYR A 71 5.54 8.14 -4.33
N TYR A 72 5.31 7.90 -3.04
CA TYR A 72 4.38 8.64 -2.19
C TYR A 72 5.14 9.33 -1.05
N PRO A 73 5.56 10.61 -1.20
CA PRO A 73 6.33 11.33 -0.18
C PRO A 73 5.64 11.40 1.19
N ARG A 74 4.31 11.42 1.21
CA ARG A 74 3.51 11.45 2.45
C ARG A 74 3.59 10.16 3.27
N PHE A 75 4.06 9.08 2.64
CA PHE A 75 4.29 7.79 3.26
C PHE A 75 5.79 7.49 3.38
N ASP A 76 6.67 8.49 3.27
CA ASP A 76 8.10 8.26 3.44
C ASP A 76 8.51 8.46 4.91
N ILE A 77 9.13 7.45 5.53
CA ILE A 77 9.61 7.55 6.92
C ILE A 77 10.71 8.61 7.07
N THR A 78 11.49 8.87 6.02
CA THR A 78 12.51 9.92 6.03
C THR A 78 11.89 11.32 6.03
N ARG A 79 10.59 11.41 5.73
CA ARG A 79 9.79 12.64 5.75
C ARG A 79 8.81 12.71 6.93
N GLY A 80 8.95 11.80 7.90
CA GLY A 80 8.18 11.82 9.15
C GLY A 80 6.98 10.90 9.20
N PHE A 81 6.74 10.06 8.17
CA PHE A 81 5.71 9.02 8.25
C PHE A 81 6.09 7.96 9.29
N LYS A 82 5.12 7.52 10.10
CA LYS A 82 5.31 6.49 11.14
C LYS A 82 4.42 5.26 10.86
N PRO A 83 4.92 4.28 10.07
CA PRO A 83 4.21 3.03 9.81
C PRO A 83 4.10 2.18 11.09
N PRO A 84 3.20 1.18 11.12
CA PRO A 84 2.93 0.38 12.32
C PRO A 84 4.19 -0.22 12.99
N HIS A 85 5.16 -0.71 12.23
CA HIS A 85 6.37 -1.34 12.77
C HIS A 85 7.33 -0.36 13.49
N LEU A 86 7.14 0.96 13.32
CA LEU A 86 7.93 2.00 13.97
C LEU A 86 7.16 2.74 15.06
N ARG A 87 5.91 2.35 15.34
CA ARG A 87 5.14 2.94 16.44
C ARG A 87 5.53 2.21 17.73
N GLU A 88 5.80 2.97 18.78
CA GLU A 88 6.01 2.41 20.12
C GLU A 88 4.73 1.68 20.56
N LYS A 89 4.89 0.52 21.20
CA LYS A 89 3.76 -0.24 21.76
C LYS A 89 3.28 0.37 23.07
#